data_AF-K9Y8T7-F1
#
_entry.id   AF-K9Y8T7-F1
#
_cell.length_a   1.000
_cell.length_b   1.000
_cell.length_c   1.000
_cell.angle_alpha   90.00
_cell.angle_beta   90.00
_cell.angle_gamma   90.00
#
_symmetry.space_group_name_H-M   'P 1'
#
loop_
_entity.id
_entity.type
_entity.pdbx_description
1 polymer ?
#
loop_
_entity_poly.entity_id
_entity_poly.type
_entity_poly.pdbx_seq_one_letter_code
_entity_poly.pdbx_strand_id
1 'polypeptide(L)'
;MMSAFVGTKACQETELKTLLTQLETENSYYFLRWTHQVSGFIQTLPNPDSIPPEGQLFDQEKELRWQWKSNQFKLLLLSRTDFSTEFLPLKGNWQIRELNAVLRANETRFPNKIKGEKPDNLTQRYFLDAETATIHFIALTLI
;
A
#
# COMPACT_ATOMS: atom_id res chain seq x y z
N MET A 1 7.30 20.27 -4.61
CA MET A 1 6.91 18.85 -4.75
C MET A 1 8.09 18.01 -4.33
N MET A 2 7.86 16.95 -3.57
CA MET A 2 8.93 16.06 -3.10
C MET A 2 9.14 14.95 -4.12
N SER A 3 10.41 14.58 -4.36
CA SER A 3 10.76 13.38 -5.12
C SER A 3 10.18 12.14 -4.44
N ALA A 4 9.92 11.11 -5.21
CA ALA A 4 9.38 9.86 -4.67
C ALA A 4 9.96 8.65 -5.40
N PHE A 5 9.75 7.47 -4.82
CA PHE A 5 10.15 6.20 -5.38
C PHE A 5 8.92 5.34 -5.70
N VAL A 6 8.96 4.70 -6.87
CA VAL A 6 7.99 3.71 -7.31
C VAL A 6 8.76 2.51 -7.83
N GLY A 7 8.59 1.37 -7.19
CA GLY A 7 9.34 0.15 -7.50
C GLY A 7 8.45 -1.07 -7.61
N THR A 8 8.89 -2.05 -8.40
CA THR A 8 8.20 -3.35 -8.52
C THR A 8 9.14 -4.49 -8.19
N LYS A 9 8.58 -5.56 -7.65
CA LYS A 9 9.28 -6.81 -7.36
C LYS A 9 8.34 -7.98 -7.56
N ALA A 10 8.86 -9.15 -7.87
CA ALA A 10 8.10 -10.38 -7.83
C ALA A 10 8.82 -11.39 -6.92
N CYS A 11 8.07 -12.05 -6.06
CA CYS A 11 8.63 -12.89 -5.01
C CYS A 11 7.71 -14.05 -4.64
N GLN A 12 8.25 -15.00 -3.89
CA GLN A 12 7.46 -16.07 -3.25
C GLN A 12 6.94 -15.62 -1.87
N GLU A 13 6.01 -16.39 -1.31
CA GLU A 13 5.37 -16.05 -0.03
C GLU A 13 6.37 -15.85 1.12
N THR A 14 7.39 -16.70 1.22
CA THR A 14 8.43 -16.61 2.25
C THR A 14 9.18 -15.29 2.21
N GLU A 15 9.51 -14.83 1.01
CA GLU A 15 10.19 -13.55 0.80
C GLU A 15 9.26 -12.35 1.06
N LEU A 16 7.98 -12.45 0.68
CA LEU A 16 7.00 -11.43 1.04
C LEU A 16 6.86 -11.28 2.56
N LYS A 17 6.81 -12.40 3.31
CA LYS A 17 6.79 -12.36 4.78
C LYS A 17 8.00 -11.61 5.35
N THR A 18 9.20 -11.93 4.87
CA THR A 18 10.42 -11.22 5.27
C THR A 18 10.34 -9.72 4.98
N LEU A 19 9.87 -9.34 3.80
CA LEU A 19 9.72 -7.93 3.42
C LEU A 19 8.68 -7.21 4.30
N LEU A 20 7.55 -7.84 4.61
CA LEU A 20 6.54 -7.27 5.48
C LEU A 20 7.12 -7.01 6.88
N THR A 21 7.82 -7.98 7.46
CA THR A 21 8.48 -7.82 8.76
C THR A 21 9.56 -6.72 8.75
N GLN A 22 10.29 -6.55 7.64
CA GLN A 22 11.31 -5.49 7.52
C GLN A 22 10.70 -4.09 7.36
N LEU A 23 9.54 -3.99 6.70
CA LEU A 23 8.91 -2.73 6.35
C LEU A 23 7.89 -2.27 7.41
N GLU A 24 7.34 -3.19 8.18
CA GLU A 24 6.40 -2.91 9.25
C GLU A 24 7.04 -2.06 10.36
N THR A 25 6.26 -1.09 10.81
CA THR A 25 6.57 -0.19 11.93
C THR A 25 5.40 -0.22 12.90
N GLU A 26 5.59 0.30 14.12
CA GLU A 26 4.53 0.40 15.14
C GLU A 26 3.27 1.17 14.65
N ASN A 27 3.46 2.08 13.69
CA ASN A 27 2.39 2.92 13.13
C ASN A 27 1.85 2.39 11.79
N SER A 28 2.27 1.19 11.40
CA SER A 28 1.82 0.59 10.15
C SER A 28 0.42 0.00 10.25
N TYR A 29 -0.31 0.08 9.14
CA TYR A 29 -1.59 -0.56 8.97
C TYR A 29 -1.56 -1.49 7.77
N TYR A 30 -2.27 -2.60 7.94
CA TYR A 30 -2.63 -3.53 6.89
C TYR A 30 -4.05 -3.27 6.43
N PHE A 31 -4.27 -3.45 5.12
CA PHE A 31 -5.58 -3.58 4.52
C PHE A 31 -5.58 -4.80 3.59
N LEU A 32 -6.17 -5.90 4.06
CA LEU A 32 -6.10 -7.21 3.44
C LEU A 32 -7.37 -7.50 2.63
N ARG A 33 -7.21 -8.21 1.51
CA ARG A 33 -8.28 -8.46 0.55
C ARG A 33 -8.33 -9.94 0.15
N TRP A 34 -9.54 -10.48 0.22
CA TRP A 34 -9.92 -11.78 -0.34
C TRP A 34 -11.05 -11.58 -1.34
N THR A 35 -11.34 -12.60 -2.15
CA THR A 35 -12.41 -12.55 -3.14
C THR A 35 -13.78 -12.22 -2.54
N HIS A 36 -14.02 -12.57 -1.27
CA HIS A 36 -15.32 -12.45 -0.61
C HIS A 36 -15.34 -11.40 0.52
N GLN A 37 -14.20 -10.81 0.91
CA GLN A 37 -14.15 -9.89 2.05
C GLN A 37 -12.88 -9.04 2.09
N VAL A 38 -12.91 -8.02 2.95
CA VAL A 38 -11.74 -7.21 3.32
C VAL A 38 -11.57 -7.22 4.85
N SER A 39 -10.33 -7.07 5.33
CA SER A 39 -10.07 -7.02 6.79
C SER A 39 -10.55 -5.73 7.44
N GLY A 40 -10.62 -4.64 6.67
CA GLY A 40 -10.55 -3.29 7.22
C GLY A 40 -9.12 -2.92 7.61
N PHE A 41 -8.97 -1.87 8.42
CA PHE A 41 -7.68 -1.40 8.90
C PHE A 41 -7.28 -2.17 10.16
N ILE A 42 -6.18 -2.90 10.08
CA ILE A 42 -5.63 -3.68 11.21
C ILE A 42 -4.14 -3.40 11.32
N GLN A 43 -3.58 -3.40 12.53
CA GLN A 43 -2.15 -3.15 12.74
C GLN A 43 -1.31 -4.43 12.75
N THR A 44 -1.95 -5.60 12.79
CA THR A 44 -1.26 -6.89 12.81
C THR A 44 -1.83 -7.84 11.77
N LEU A 45 -0.98 -8.68 11.19
CA LEU A 45 -1.42 -9.77 10.33
C LEU A 45 -2.20 -10.81 11.15
N PRO A 46 -3.43 -11.18 10.76
CA PRO A 46 -4.28 -12.07 11.54
C PRO A 46 -3.78 -13.51 11.55
N ASN A 47 -3.04 -13.92 10.51
CA ASN A 47 -2.38 -15.22 10.45
C ASN A 47 -0.97 -15.05 9.86
N PRO A 48 0.10 -15.19 10.65
CA PRO A 48 1.48 -15.09 10.15
C PRO A 48 1.86 -16.24 9.20
N ASP A 49 1.14 -17.35 9.25
CA ASP A 49 1.43 -18.54 8.44
C ASP A 49 0.84 -18.47 7.04
N SER A 50 -0.11 -17.56 6.76
CA SER A 50 -0.75 -17.44 5.44
C SER A 50 -0.98 -15.99 5.06
N ILE A 51 -0.31 -15.56 3.98
CA ILE A 51 -0.51 -14.22 3.42
C ILE A 51 -1.76 -14.21 2.52
N PRO A 52 -2.69 -13.24 2.70
CA PRO A 52 -3.82 -13.08 1.81
C PRO A 52 -3.40 -12.86 0.35
N PRO A 53 -4.21 -13.32 -0.62
CA PRO A 53 -3.86 -13.20 -2.03
C PRO A 53 -3.65 -11.76 -2.47
N GLU A 54 -4.33 -10.80 -1.84
CA GLU A 54 -4.14 -9.38 -2.07
C GLU A 54 -4.08 -8.61 -0.75
N GLY A 55 -3.32 -7.53 -0.74
CA GLY A 55 -3.33 -6.63 0.38
C GLY A 55 -2.35 -5.49 0.20
N GLN A 56 -2.29 -4.67 1.24
CA GLN A 56 -1.32 -3.60 1.35
C GLN A 56 -0.94 -3.37 2.80
N LEU A 57 0.31 -2.94 2.97
CA LEU A 57 0.91 -2.44 4.20
C LEU A 57 1.24 -0.97 3.95
N PHE A 58 0.82 -0.07 4.82
CA PHE A 58 1.09 1.34 4.66
C PHE A 58 1.32 2.04 5.99
N ASP A 59 2.12 3.10 5.93
CA ASP A 59 2.37 4.03 7.02
C ASP A 59 2.52 5.46 6.46
N GLN A 60 3.10 6.36 7.26
CA GLN A 60 3.39 7.73 6.85
C GLN A 60 4.42 7.81 5.71
N GLU A 61 5.31 6.84 5.53
CA GLU A 61 6.44 6.94 4.61
C GLU A 61 6.25 6.14 3.32
N LYS A 62 5.50 5.04 3.40
CA LYS A 62 5.39 4.08 2.29
C LYS A 62 4.07 3.32 2.27
N GLU A 63 3.76 2.79 1.09
CA GLU A 63 2.76 1.76 0.89
C GLU A 63 3.36 0.64 0.03
N LEU A 64 3.33 -0.59 0.55
CA LEU A 64 3.60 -1.80 -0.20
C LEU A 64 2.27 -2.47 -0.54
N ARG A 65 2.02 -2.75 -1.83
CA ARG A 65 0.89 -3.55 -2.29
C ARG A 65 1.39 -4.88 -2.80
N TRP A 66 0.61 -5.93 -2.58
CA TRP A 66 0.85 -7.25 -3.18
C TRP A 66 -0.41 -7.83 -3.80
N GLN A 67 -0.18 -8.66 -4.82
CA GLN A 67 -1.21 -9.49 -5.43
C GLN A 67 -0.60 -10.81 -5.90
N TRP A 68 -1.23 -11.94 -5.56
CA TRP A 68 -0.85 -13.26 -6.03
C TRP A 68 -1.29 -13.44 -7.48
N LYS A 69 -0.32 -13.59 -8.40
CA LYS A 69 -0.54 -13.78 -9.83
C LYS A 69 0.54 -14.66 -10.44
N SER A 70 0.14 -15.62 -11.27
CA SER A 70 1.06 -16.49 -12.01
C SER A 70 2.09 -17.18 -11.10
N ASN A 71 1.60 -17.77 -10.01
CA ASN A 71 2.37 -18.56 -9.04
C ASN A 71 3.49 -17.79 -8.29
N GLN A 72 3.26 -16.50 -8.06
CA GLN A 72 4.15 -15.61 -7.29
C GLN A 72 3.37 -14.37 -6.84
N PHE A 73 3.88 -13.64 -5.86
CA PHE A 73 3.39 -12.31 -5.54
C PHE A 73 4.01 -11.28 -6.47
N LYS A 74 3.18 -10.35 -6.96
CA LYS A 74 3.61 -9.13 -7.64
C LYS A 74 3.47 -7.97 -6.66
N LEU A 75 4.58 -7.28 -6.43
CA LEU A 75 4.70 -6.20 -5.46
C LEU A 75 4.82 -4.85 -6.17
N LEU A 76 4.20 -3.84 -5.57
CA LEU A 76 4.37 -2.43 -5.91
C LEU A 76 4.70 -1.68 -4.62
N LEU A 77 5.87 -1.05 -4.57
CA LEU A 77 6.29 -0.17 -3.48
C LEU A 77 6.15 1.29 -3.92
N LEU A 78 5.47 2.07 -3.08
CA LEU A 78 5.23 3.49 -3.25
C LEU A 78 5.79 4.20 -2.01
N SER A 79 6.87 4.98 -2.13
CA SER A 79 7.52 5.59 -0.97
C SER A 79 7.99 7.02 -1.19
N ARG A 80 8.09 7.79 -0.10
CA ARG A 80 8.65 9.15 -0.10
C ARG A 80 10.13 9.18 -0.44
N THR A 81 10.86 8.16 -0.03
CA THR A 81 12.30 8.01 -0.25
C THR A 81 12.58 6.72 -1.00
N ASP A 82 13.78 6.60 -1.56
CA ASP A 82 14.25 5.33 -2.08
C ASP A 82 14.52 4.39 -0.91
N PHE A 83 13.72 3.32 -0.81
CA PHE A 83 13.74 2.40 0.33
C PHE A 83 14.57 1.14 0.07
N SER A 84 14.97 0.82 -1.17
CA SER A 84 15.59 -0.50 -1.43
C SER A 84 16.28 -0.65 -2.79
N THR A 85 17.43 -1.32 -2.77
CA THR A 85 18.13 -1.86 -3.95
C THR A 85 17.45 -3.10 -4.56
N GLU A 86 16.48 -3.70 -3.88
CA GLU A 86 15.83 -4.96 -4.30
C GLU A 86 14.58 -4.77 -5.17
N PHE A 87 14.06 -3.54 -5.24
CA PHE A 87 12.94 -3.21 -6.11
C PHE A 87 13.46 -2.66 -7.43
N LEU A 88 12.92 -3.15 -8.54
CA LEU A 88 13.19 -2.59 -9.86
C LEU A 88 12.43 -1.26 -9.98
N PRO A 89 13.13 -0.11 -10.10
CA PRO A 89 12.47 1.18 -10.20
C PRO A 89 11.64 1.25 -11.49
N LEU A 90 10.41 1.74 -11.39
CA LEU A 90 9.62 2.08 -12.55
C LEU A 90 10.14 3.39 -13.16
N LYS A 91 10.30 3.40 -14.48
CA LYS A 91 10.65 4.62 -15.21
C LYS A 91 9.61 5.71 -14.95
N GLY A 92 10.08 6.91 -14.65
CA GLY A 92 9.24 8.09 -14.44
C GLY A 92 9.96 9.12 -13.57
N ASN A 93 9.58 10.39 -13.73
CA ASN A 93 10.06 11.46 -12.85
C ASN A 93 9.06 11.61 -11.70
N TRP A 94 9.15 10.68 -10.73
CA TRP A 94 8.14 10.54 -9.70
C TRP A 94 8.16 11.68 -8.69
N GLN A 95 7.00 12.30 -8.51
CA GLN A 95 6.73 13.28 -7.48
C GLN A 95 5.52 12.87 -6.66
N ILE A 96 5.48 13.35 -5.42
CA ILE A 96 4.34 13.14 -4.54
C ILE A 96 3.58 14.41 -4.20
N ARG A 97 2.27 14.23 -4.01
CA ARG A 97 1.36 15.23 -3.45
C ARG A 97 0.44 14.56 -2.44
N GLU A 98 0.37 15.11 -1.24
CA GLU A 98 -0.54 14.62 -0.20
C GLU A 98 -1.84 15.41 -0.21
N LEU A 99 -2.95 14.69 -0.08
CA LEU A 99 -4.30 15.23 -0.15
C LEU A 99 -5.16 14.54 0.89
N ASN A 100 -5.87 15.34 1.69
CA ASN A 100 -6.78 14.84 2.71
C ASN A 100 -7.77 13.84 2.10
N ALA A 101 -7.81 12.62 2.63
CA ALA A 101 -8.77 11.62 2.22
C ALA A 101 -10.13 11.90 2.89
N VAL A 102 -11.19 11.92 2.09
CA VAL A 102 -12.56 11.98 2.60
C VAL A 102 -13.15 10.58 2.53
N LEU A 103 -13.19 9.87 3.66
CA LEU A 103 -14.00 8.67 3.79
C LEU A 103 -15.45 9.09 4.03
N ARG A 104 -16.34 8.82 3.06
CA ARG A 104 -17.75 9.18 3.17
C ARG A 104 -18.46 8.18 4.08
N ALA A 105 -19.10 8.65 5.15
CA ALA A 105 -19.88 7.82 6.05
C ALA A 105 -21.05 7.08 5.35
N ASN A 106 -21.58 7.67 4.27
CA ASN A 106 -22.66 7.11 3.45
C ASN A 106 -22.13 6.46 2.15
N GLU A 107 -20.90 5.94 2.17
CA GLU A 107 -20.32 5.27 1.00
C GLU A 107 -21.07 3.96 0.69
N THR A 108 -21.72 3.90 -0.48
CA THR A 108 -22.52 2.74 -0.92
C THR A 108 -21.78 1.84 -1.90
N ARG A 109 -20.60 2.25 -2.39
CA ARG A 109 -19.79 1.43 -3.33
C ARG A 109 -19.27 0.14 -2.70
N PHE A 110 -19.19 0.09 -1.36
CA PHE A 110 -18.87 -1.14 -0.65
C PHE A 110 -20.16 -1.82 -0.16
N PRO A 111 -20.47 -3.04 -0.61
CA PRO A 111 -21.70 -3.73 -0.23
C PRO A 111 -21.75 -4.07 1.27
N ASN A 112 -20.59 -4.20 1.91
CA ASN A 112 -20.45 -4.31 3.35
C ASN A 112 -19.66 -3.13 3.89
N LYS A 113 -20.07 -2.57 5.04
CA LYS A 113 -19.28 -1.57 5.74
C LYS A 113 -17.91 -2.15 6.09
N ILE A 114 -16.87 -1.34 5.92
CA ILE A 114 -15.51 -1.69 6.34
C ILE A 114 -15.55 -1.88 7.86
N LYS A 115 -15.12 -3.06 8.33
CA LYS A 115 -15.06 -3.39 9.76
C LYS A 115 -13.78 -2.78 10.37
N GLY A 116 -13.80 -2.52 11.68
CA GLY A 116 -12.67 -1.96 12.43
C GLY A 116 -12.70 -0.44 12.55
N GLU A 117 -11.84 0.09 13.43
CA GLU A 117 -11.66 1.53 13.60
C GLU A 117 -10.80 2.10 12.47
N LYS A 118 -11.27 3.21 11.89
CA LYS A 118 -10.51 3.95 10.87
C LYS A 118 -9.33 4.63 11.56
N PRO A 119 -8.12 4.63 10.98
CA PRO A 119 -7.06 5.53 11.44
C PRO A 119 -7.57 6.98 11.35
N ASP A 120 -7.51 7.72 12.45
CA ASP A 120 -8.09 9.07 12.52
C ASP A 120 -7.49 10.01 11.46
N ASN A 121 -6.19 9.86 11.21
CA ASN A 121 -5.38 10.65 10.29
C ASN A 121 -5.18 10.02 8.89
N LEU A 122 -6.04 9.09 8.49
CA LEU A 122 -5.97 8.49 7.15
C LEU A 122 -6.13 9.53 6.03
N THR A 123 -5.20 9.52 5.08
CA THR A 123 -5.11 10.45 3.96
C THR A 123 -4.69 9.73 2.65
N GLN A 124 -4.47 10.47 1.57
CA GLN A 124 -3.98 9.94 0.29
C GLN A 124 -2.68 10.62 -0.14
N ARG A 125 -1.77 9.83 -0.73
CA ARG A 125 -0.56 10.32 -1.40
C ARG A 125 -0.61 9.95 -2.88
N TYR A 126 -0.55 10.96 -3.73
CA TYR A 126 -0.60 10.81 -5.18
C TYR A 126 0.83 10.74 -5.69
N PHE A 127 1.12 9.72 -6.50
CA PHE A 127 2.38 9.56 -7.22
C PHE A 127 2.13 9.95 -8.66
N LEU A 128 2.73 11.07 -9.06
CA LEU A 128 2.59 11.65 -10.37
C LEU A 128 3.93 11.70 -11.11
N ASP A 129 3.86 11.59 -12.41
CA ASP A 129 5.00 11.85 -13.28
C ASP A 129 5.12 13.38 -13.50
N ALA A 130 6.29 13.94 -13.19
CA ALA A 130 6.51 15.38 -13.21
C ALA A 130 6.49 15.99 -14.62
N GLU A 131 6.79 15.20 -15.65
CA GLU A 131 6.84 15.67 -17.03
C GLU A 131 5.44 15.77 -17.62
N THR A 132 4.58 14.81 -17.31
CA THR A 132 3.22 14.72 -17.85
C THR A 132 2.13 15.25 -16.92
N ALA A 133 2.46 15.50 -15.64
CA ALA A 133 1.51 15.77 -14.56
C ALA A 133 0.44 14.68 -14.37
N THR A 134 0.66 13.48 -14.90
CA THR A 134 -0.27 12.35 -14.80
C THR A 134 -0.17 11.70 -13.44
N ILE A 135 -1.30 11.47 -12.77
CA ILE A 135 -1.35 10.65 -11.54
C ILE A 135 -1.40 9.18 -11.95
N HIS A 136 -0.35 8.43 -11.65
CA HIS A 136 -0.29 6.99 -11.95
C HIS A 136 -0.76 6.14 -10.76
N PHE A 137 -0.46 6.57 -9.53
CA PHE A 137 -0.82 5.82 -8.33
C PHE A 137 -1.35 6.73 -7.23
N ILE A 138 -2.28 6.21 -6.44
CA ILE A 138 -2.84 6.87 -5.25
C ILE A 138 -2.68 5.91 -4.08
N ALA A 139 -1.75 6.18 -3.17
CA ALA A 139 -1.49 5.40 -1.97
C ALA A 139 -2.33 5.88 -0.78
N LEU A 140 -2.65 4.98 0.14
CA LEU A 140 -3.09 5.35 1.48
C LEU A 140 -1.86 5.76 2.31
N THR A 141 -2.03 6.75 3.17
CA THR A 141 -0.99 7.15 4.13
C THR A 141 -1.61 7.82 5.36
N LEU A 142 -0.78 8.20 6.32
CA LEU A 142 -1.14 8.81 7.60
C LEU A 142 -0.45 10.19 7.72
N ILE A 143 -1.09 11.16 8.39
CA ILE A 143 -0.51 12.50 8.66
C ILE A 143 -0.35 12.74 10.16
#